data_AF-Q96PT1-F1
#
_entry.id   AF-Q96PT1-F1
#
_cell.length_a   1.000
_cell.length_b   1.000
_cell.length_c   1.000
_cell.angle_alpha   90.00
_cell.angle_beta   90.00
_cell.angle_gamma   90.00
#
_symmetry.space_group_name_H-M   'P 1'
#
loop_
_entity.id
_entity.type
_entity.pdbx_description
1 polymer ?
#
loop_
_entity_poly.entity_id
_entity_poly.type
_entity_poly.pdbx_seq_one_letter_code
_entity_poly.pdbx_strand_id
1 'polypeptide(L)'
;MATAGNPWGWFLGYLILGVAGSLVSGSCSQIINGEDCSPHSQPWQAALVMENELFCSGVLVHPQWVLSAAHCFQNSYTIGLGLHSLEADQEPGSQMVEASLSVRHPEYNRPLLANDLMLIKLDESVSESDTIRSISIASQCPTAGNSCLVSGWGLLANG
;
A
#
# COMPACT_ATOMS: atom_id res chain seq x y z
N MET A 1 37.50 64.02 -23.85
CA MET A 1 36.32 64.17 -22.98
C MET A 1 35.94 62.76 -22.53
N ALA A 2 36.49 62.25 -21.42
CA ALA A 2 35.88 62.26 -20.07
C ALA A 2 34.48 61.63 -20.06
N THR A 3 34.07 60.70 -19.19
CA THR A 3 34.65 59.91 -18.08
C THR A 3 33.54 58.90 -17.69
N ALA A 4 33.95 57.82 -17.03
CA ALA A 4 33.21 56.94 -16.11
C ALA A 4 31.77 57.30 -15.64
N GLY A 5 30.96 56.26 -15.41
CA GLY A 5 29.73 56.34 -14.60
C GLY A 5 29.08 54.97 -14.38
N ASN A 6 29.16 54.48 -13.14
CA ASN A 6 28.75 53.15 -12.65
C ASN A 6 27.23 53.15 -12.26
N PRO A 7 26.75 52.19 -11.44
CA PRO A 7 25.63 51.28 -11.64
C PRO A 7 24.31 51.79 -11.01
N TRP A 8 23.33 50.90 -10.81
CA TRP A 8 22.04 51.07 -10.10
C TRP A 8 20.83 51.50 -10.97
N GLY A 9 20.07 50.49 -11.40
CA GLY A 9 18.73 50.64 -11.97
C GLY A 9 17.93 49.37 -11.72
N TRP A 10 17.43 49.24 -10.50
CA TRP A 10 16.55 48.17 -10.04
C TRP A 10 15.31 48.07 -10.92
N PHE A 11 15.08 46.92 -11.54
CA PHE A 11 13.72 46.46 -11.87
C PHE A 11 13.57 45.02 -11.40
N LEU A 12 12.93 44.89 -10.23
CA LEU A 12 12.34 43.66 -9.75
C LEU A 12 11.24 43.22 -10.74
N GLY A 13 11.56 42.26 -11.60
CA GLY A 13 10.56 41.42 -12.24
C GLY A 13 10.29 40.22 -11.35
N TYR A 14 9.29 40.32 -10.49
CA TYR A 14 8.79 39.21 -9.69
C TYR A 14 8.26 38.09 -10.62
N LEU A 15 9.09 37.10 -10.90
CA LEU A 15 8.62 35.79 -11.35
C LEU A 15 8.31 34.96 -10.10
N ILE A 16 7.16 35.22 -9.48
CA ILE A 16 6.59 34.26 -8.53
C ILE A 16 5.74 33.29 -9.34
N LEU A 17 6.38 32.26 -9.89
CA LEU A 17 5.68 31.04 -10.24
C LEU A 17 5.24 30.42 -8.90
N GLY A 18 4.03 30.76 -8.46
CA GLY A 18 3.40 30.14 -7.31
C GLY A 18 3.10 28.69 -7.64
N VAL A 19 4.09 27.81 -7.49
CA VAL A 19 3.83 26.39 -7.33
C VAL A 19 3.24 26.24 -5.93
N ALA A 20 1.91 26.24 -5.86
CA ALA A 20 1.22 25.69 -4.71
C ALA A 20 1.63 24.22 -4.61
N GLY A 21 2.68 23.93 -3.86
CA GLY A 21 2.98 22.59 -3.41
C GLY A 21 1.88 22.18 -2.45
N SER A 22 0.83 21.56 -2.97
CA SER A 22 -0.07 20.77 -2.14
C SER A 22 0.77 19.64 -1.56
N LEU A 23 1.17 19.79 -0.29
CA LEU A 23 1.56 18.64 0.52
C LEU A 23 0.29 17.81 0.70
N VAL A 24 0.02 16.90 -0.22
CA VAL A 24 -0.93 15.82 0.02
C VAL A 24 -0.26 14.88 1.01
N SER A 25 -0.41 15.23 2.28
CA SER A 25 -0.10 14.37 3.41
C SER A 25 -1.29 13.45 3.62
N GLY A 26 -1.08 12.15 3.40
CA GLY A 26 -2.03 11.09 3.73
C GLY A 26 -2.76 10.51 2.53
N SER A 27 -2.10 9.65 1.75
CA SER A 27 -2.83 8.69 0.93
C SER A 27 -3.29 7.55 1.84
N CYS A 28 -4.48 7.72 2.43
CA CYS A 28 -5.28 6.55 2.77
C CYS A 28 -5.37 5.68 1.50
N SER A 29 -5.16 4.37 1.58
CA SER A 29 -5.32 3.51 0.40
C SER A 29 -6.74 3.70 -0.11
N GLN A 30 -6.91 4.27 -1.29
CA GLN A 30 -8.21 4.55 -1.88
C GLN A 30 -8.34 3.76 -3.18
N ILE A 31 -9.46 3.07 -3.35
CA ILE A 31 -9.87 2.54 -4.65
C ILE A 31 -10.79 3.60 -5.28
N ILE A 32 -10.19 4.50 -6.05
CA ILE A 32 -10.90 5.61 -6.70
C ILE A 32 -11.45 5.15 -8.04
N ASN A 33 -12.77 5.28 -8.24
CA ASN A 33 -13.48 4.87 -9.46
C ASN A 33 -13.31 3.37 -9.80
N GLY A 34 -13.14 2.52 -8.78
CA GLY A 34 -13.17 1.07 -8.95
C GLY A 34 -14.60 0.51 -9.03
N GLU A 35 -14.67 -0.80 -9.24
CA GLU A 35 -15.88 -1.61 -9.16
C GLU A 35 -15.64 -2.80 -8.22
N ASP A 36 -16.72 -3.44 -7.79
CA ASP A 36 -16.61 -4.64 -6.96
C ASP A 36 -15.86 -5.73 -7.73
N CYS A 37 -14.85 -6.30 -7.09
CA CYS A 37 -14.14 -7.44 -7.64
C CYS A 37 -15.09 -8.63 -7.78
N SER A 38 -14.91 -9.45 -8.83
CA SER A 38 -15.55 -10.77 -8.86
C SER A 38 -15.16 -11.55 -7.60
N PRO A 39 -16.10 -12.20 -6.88
CA PRO A 39 -15.81 -12.87 -5.62
C PRO A 39 -14.63 -13.84 -5.74
N HIS A 40 -13.68 -13.72 -4.81
CA HIS A 40 -12.44 -14.52 -4.73
C HIS A 40 -11.54 -14.49 -5.97
N SER A 41 -11.73 -13.52 -6.88
CA SER A 41 -10.86 -13.37 -8.06
C SER A 41 -9.42 -12.96 -7.71
N GLN A 42 -9.20 -12.42 -6.51
CA GLN A 42 -7.88 -12.03 -5.97
C GLN A 42 -7.54 -12.86 -4.72
N PRO A 43 -7.29 -14.17 -4.84
CA PRO A 43 -7.19 -15.09 -3.69
C PRO A 43 -5.92 -14.89 -2.83
N TRP A 44 -5.00 -14.03 -3.26
CA TRP A 44 -3.82 -13.62 -2.50
C TRP A 44 -4.09 -12.43 -1.58
N GLN A 45 -5.26 -11.79 -1.68
CA GLN A 45 -5.59 -10.61 -0.88
C GLN A 45 -5.67 -10.98 0.61
N ALA A 46 -4.93 -10.24 1.44
CA ALA A 46 -4.96 -10.37 2.89
C ALA A 46 -5.51 -9.08 3.53
N ALA A 47 -6.49 -9.21 4.42
CA ALA A 47 -6.98 -8.11 5.25
C ALA A 47 -6.20 -8.10 6.57
N LEU A 48 -5.55 -6.99 6.91
CA LEU A 48 -4.93 -6.82 8.23
C LEU A 48 -5.92 -6.06 9.10
N VAL A 49 -6.41 -6.73 10.14
CA VAL A 49 -7.44 -6.20 11.03
C VAL A 49 -6.92 -6.04 12.46
N MET A 50 -7.42 -5.02 13.14
CA MET A 50 -7.16 -4.73 14.54
C MET A 50 -8.49 -4.33 15.18
N GLU A 51 -8.86 -4.95 16.30
CA GLU A 51 -10.14 -4.68 16.98
C GLU A 51 -11.36 -4.79 16.04
N ASN A 52 -11.32 -5.75 15.10
CA ASN A 52 -12.31 -5.98 14.03
C ASN A 52 -12.42 -4.85 12.98
N GLU A 53 -11.51 -3.88 12.97
CA GLU A 53 -11.43 -2.85 11.94
C GLU A 53 -10.23 -3.10 11.02
N LEU A 54 -10.45 -2.95 9.71
CA LEU A 54 -9.39 -2.99 8.73
C LEU A 54 -8.51 -1.73 8.84
N PHE A 55 -7.21 -1.92 9.00
CA PHE A 55 -6.26 -0.80 8.98
C PHE A 55 -5.29 -0.85 7.79
N CYS A 56 -5.00 -2.04 7.26
CA CYS A 56 -4.14 -2.25 6.10
C CYS A 56 -4.54 -3.49 5.31
N SER A 57 -3.91 -3.70 4.16
CA SER A 57 -3.96 -4.95 3.41
C SER A 57 -2.57 -5.55 3.22
N GLY A 58 -2.52 -6.79 2.79
CA GLY A 58 -1.31 -7.50 2.41
C GLY A 58 -1.57 -8.46 1.24
N VAL A 59 -0.52 -9.15 0.84
CA VAL A 59 -0.51 -10.09 -0.26
C VAL A 59 0.12 -11.39 0.22
N LEU A 60 -0.60 -12.50 0.15
CA LEU A 60 -0.05 -13.82 0.40
C LEU A 60 0.94 -14.16 -0.73
N VAL A 61 2.22 -14.25 -0.40
CA VAL A 61 3.31 -14.57 -1.36
C VAL A 61 3.88 -15.97 -1.16
N HIS A 62 3.51 -16.61 -0.05
CA HIS A 62 3.82 -17.99 0.31
C HIS A 62 2.78 -18.46 1.34
N PRO A 63 2.49 -19.76 1.47
CA PRO A 63 1.59 -20.30 2.50
C PRO A 63 1.81 -19.85 3.95
N GLN A 64 2.93 -19.23 4.29
CA GLN A 64 3.22 -18.73 5.65
C GLN A 64 3.71 -17.27 5.65
N TRP A 65 3.68 -16.59 4.50
CA TRP A 65 4.22 -15.24 4.39
C TRP A 65 3.27 -14.31 3.65
N VAL A 66 2.92 -13.24 4.34
CA VAL A 66 2.17 -12.11 3.80
C VAL A 66 3.14 -10.94 3.62
N LEU A 67 3.20 -10.40 2.41
CA LEU A 67 3.89 -9.16 2.08
C LEU A 67 2.94 -7.99 2.33
N SER A 68 3.39 -6.94 3.02
CA SER A 68 2.62 -5.72 3.23
C SER A 68 3.57 -4.50 3.25
N ALA A 69 3.02 -3.30 3.43
CA ALA A 69 3.82 -2.09 3.59
C ALA A 69 4.46 -2.05 4.98
N ALA A 70 5.68 -1.51 5.09
CA ALA A 70 6.38 -1.41 6.38
C ALA A 70 5.72 -0.41 7.34
N HIS A 71 5.03 0.60 6.81
CA HIS A 71 4.25 1.53 7.64
C HIS A 71 3.02 0.89 8.29
N CYS A 72 2.56 -0.28 7.81
CA CYS A 72 1.48 -1.06 8.42
C CYS A 72 1.94 -1.89 9.63
N PHE A 73 3.20 -1.74 10.07
CA PHE A 73 3.76 -2.56 11.15
C PHE A 73 2.96 -2.46 12.45
N GLN A 74 2.72 -3.62 13.04
CA GLN A 74 2.16 -3.84 14.37
C GLN A 74 2.93 -4.95 15.11
N ASN A 75 2.72 -5.05 16.43
CA ASN A 75 3.37 -6.10 17.25
C ASN A 75 2.77 -7.50 17.00
N SER A 76 1.50 -7.56 16.61
CA SER A 76 0.78 -8.77 16.23
C SER A 76 -0.31 -8.40 15.21
N TYR A 77 -0.81 -9.40 14.49
CA TYR A 77 -1.81 -9.21 13.44
C TYR A 77 -2.84 -10.33 13.51
N THR A 78 -4.11 -9.97 13.37
CA THR A 78 -5.14 -10.87 12.87
C THR A 78 -5.27 -10.62 11.37
N ILE A 79 -5.15 -11.68 10.57
CA ILE A 79 -5.10 -11.62 9.11
C ILE A 79 -6.25 -12.42 8.52
N GLY A 80 -7.12 -11.74 7.77
CA GLY A 80 -8.19 -12.36 7.01
C GLY A 80 -7.73 -12.76 5.61
N LEU A 81 -7.92 -14.02 5.24
CA LEU A 81 -7.61 -14.60 3.94
C LEU A 81 -8.87 -15.20 3.32
N GLY A 82 -8.95 -15.18 1.98
CA GLY A 82 -10.08 -15.74 1.24
C GLY A 82 -11.37 -14.93 1.36
N LEU A 83 -11.26 -13.68 1.84
CA LEU A 83 -12.38 -12.78 2.04
C LEU A 83 -12.82 -12.11 0.74
N HIS A 84 -14.11 -11.81 0.68
CA HIS A 84 -14.69 -10.86 -0.28
C HIS A 84 -15.32 -9.69 0.49
N SER A 85 -16.24 -9.99 1.41
CA SER A 85 -16.67 -9.10 2.49
C SER A 85 -15.68 -9.11 3.67
N LEU A 86 -15.61 -8.02 4.43
CA LEU A 86 -14.85 -7.97 5.70
C LEU A 86 -15.58 -8.68 6.86
N GLU A 87 -16.85 -9.05 6.66
CA GLU A 87 -17.61 -9.89 7.59
C GLU A 87 -17.17 -11.36 7.44
N ALA A 88 -16.04 -11.71 8.06
CA ALA A 88 -15.35 -12.99 7.87
C ALA A 88 -16.18 -14.22 8.25
N ASP A 89 -17.15 -14.08 9.15
CA ASP A 89 -18.06 -15.12 9.62
C ASP A 89 -19.07 -15.60 8.57
N GLN A 90 -19.10 -14.97 7.39
CA GLN A 90 -20.09 -15.25 6.36
C GLN A 90 -19.54 -15.91 5.08
N GLU A 91 -18.21 -16.05 4.92
CA GLU A 91 -17.61 -16.47 3.65
C GLU A 91 -17.04 -17.90 3.70
N PRO A 92 -17.60 -18.88 2.96
CA PRO A 92 -17.05 -20.22 2.88
C PRO A 92 -15.59 -20.23 2.39
N GLY A 93 -14.71 -20.87 3.15
CA GLY A 93 -13.29 -20.96 2.81
C GLY A 93 -12.47 -19.73 3.19
N SER A 94 -13.05 -18.75 3.87
CA SER A 94 -12.28 -17.70 4.53
C SER A 94 -11.53 -18.25 5.76
N GLN A 95 -10.44 -17.58 6.13
CA GLN A 95 -9.69 -17.89 7.35
C GLN A 95 -9.25 -16.60 8.03
N MET A 96 -9.41 -16.55 9.35
CA MET A 96 -8.76 -15.57 10.21
C MET A 96 -7.58 -16.26 10.89
N VAL A 97 -6.36 -15.79 10.58
CA VAL A 97 -5.11 -16.37 11.07
C VAL A 97 -4.30 -15.34 11.83
N GLU A 98 -3.60 -15.80 12.86
CA GLU A 98 -2.75 -14.94 13.68
C GLU A 98 -1.31 -14.90 13.15
N ALA A 99 -0.64 -13.78 13.40
CA ALA A 99 0.77 -13.61 13.12
C ALA A 99 1.43 -12.75 14.19
N SER A 100 2.48 -13.28 14.82
CA SER A 100 3.21 -12.60 15.89
C SER A 100 4.61 -12.13 15.47
N LEU A 101 5.04 -12.44 14.24
CA LEU A 101 6.36 -12.08 13.72
C LEU A 101 6.25 -11.30 12.42
N SER A 102 6.90 -10.14 12.36
CA SER A 102 7.07 -9.38 11.12
C SER A 102 8.47 -8.78 11.00
N VAL A 103 8.94 -8.64 9.76
CA VAL A 103 10.28 -8.15 9.43
C VAL A 103 10.13 -7.03 8.40
N ARG A 104 10.30 -5.79 8.85
CA ARG A 104 10.39 -4.61 7.97
C ARG A 104 11.70 -4.64 7.18
N HIS A 105 11.69 -4.05 5.99
CA HIS A 105 12.92 -3.80 5.25
C HIS A 105 13.90 -2.99 6.13
N PRO A 106 15.20 -3.37 6.19
CA PRO A 106 16.18 -2.74 7.08
C PRO A 106 16.37 -1.24 6.80
N GLU A 107 16.16 -0.82 5.54
CA GLU A 107 16.26 0.57 5.09
C GLU A 107 14.90 1.28 4.96
N TYR A 108 13.84 0.77 5.60
CA TYR A 108 12.54 1.45 5.63
C TYR A 108 12.71 2.89 6.15
N ASN A 109 12.11 3.84 5.42
CA ASN A 109 12.10 5.26 5.73
C ASN A 109 13.50 5.91 5.72
N ARG A 110 14.46 5.29 5.00
CA ARG A 110 15.84 5.79 4.78
C ARG A 110 16.20 5.70 3.28
N PRO A 111 15.95 6.75 2.47
CA PRO A 111 15.39 8.07 2.82
C PRO A 111 13.89 8.03 3.13
N LEU A 112 13.32 9.16 3.57
CA LEU A 112 11.91 9.28 3.95
C LEU A 112 10.98 8.65 2.88
N LEU A 113 10.04 7.80 3.31
CA LEU A 113 9.10 7.01 2.49
C LEU A 113 9.71 5.89 1.62
N ALA A 114 11.03 5.70 1.60
CA ALA A 114 11.65 4.63 0.82
C ALA A 114 11.53 3.26 1.50
N ASN A 115 11.64 2.20 0.68
CA ASN A 115 11.68 0.80 1.11
C ASN A 115 10.51 0.42 2.04
N ASP A 116 9.31 0.83 1.66
CA ASP A 116 8.08 0.61 2.43
C ASP A 116 7.50 -0.79 2.19
N LEU A 117 8.25 -1.81 2.61
CA LEU A 117 7.83 -3.21 2.56
C LEU A 117 8.21 -3.98 3.82
N MET A 118 7.37 -4.94 4.20
CA MET A 118 7.63 -5.89 5.27
C MET A 118 7.05 -7.27 4.95
N LEU A 119 7.68 -8.30 5.51
CA LEU A 119 7.16 -9.67 5.51
C LEU A 119 6.58 -9.99 6.88
N ILE A 120 5.35 -10.48 6.89
CA ILE A 120 4.66 -10.98 8.08
C ILE A 120 4.65 -12.50 7.98
N LYS A 121 5.14 -13.17 9.03
CA LYS A 121 5.12 -14.63 9.12
C LYS A 121 3.89 -15.05 9.89
N LEU A 122 3.02 -15.82 9.23
CA LEU A 122 1.85 -16.42 9.87
C LEU A 122 2.31 -17.41 10.95
N ASP A 123 1.59 -17.47 12.07
CA ASP A 123 1.92 -18.40 13.16
C ASP A 123 1.82 -19.85 12.67
N GLU A 124 0.84 -20.15 11.82
CA GLU A 124 0.70 -21.41 11.08
C GLU A 124 0.63 -21.18 9.57
N SER A 125 1.10 -22.17 8.78
CA SER A 125 0.95 -22.10 7.32
C SER A 125 -0.49 -22.38 6.92
N VAL A 126 -1.04 -21.59 6.00
CA VAL A 126 -2.35 -21.85 5.41
C VAL A 126 -2.28 -22.95 4.36
N SER A 127 -3.36 -23.70 4.23
CA SER A 127 -3.56 -24.60 3.10
C SER A 127 -4.17 -23.81 1.95
N GLU A 128 -3.50 -23.77 0.80
CA GLU A 128 -4.06 -23.12 -0.38
C GLU A 128 -5.35 -23.82 -0.84
N SER A 129 -6.29 -23.04 -1.35
CA SER A 129 -7.62 -23.44 -1.75
C SER A 129 -8.05 -22.69 -3.03
N ASP A 130 -9.34 -22.76 -3.35
CA ASP A 130 -9.93 -21.97 -4.44
C ASP A 130 -10.03 -20.48 -4.07
N THR A 131 -10.12 -20.15 -2.77
CA THR A 131 -10.29 -18.77 -2.27
C THR A 131 -9.02 -18.19 -1.65
N ILE A 132 -8.06 -19.02 -1.24
CA ILE A 132 -6.78 -18.62 -0.63
C ILE A 132 -5.64 -19.17 -1.47
N ARG A 133 -4.84 -18.30 -2.10
CA ARG A 133 -3.72 -18.74 -2.93
C ARG A 133 -2.62 -17.69 -2.96
N SER A 134 -1.37 -18.12 -2.89
CA SER A 134 -0.25 -17.18 -3.05
C SER A 134 -0.13 -16.67 -4.49
N ILE A 135 0.44 -15.48 -4.65
CA ILE A 135 0.84 -14.93 -5.94
C ILE A 135 2.36 -14.77 -6.03
N SER A 136 2.92 -15.02 -7.21
CA SER A 136 4.34 -14.82 -7.48
C SER A 136 4.68 -13.34 -7.57
N ILE A 137 5.81 -12.95 -6.98
CA ILE A 137 6.36 -11.60 -7.11
C ILE A 137 6.97 -11.45 -8.51
N ALA A 138 6.69 -10.33 -9.18
CA ALA A 138 7.27 -10.04 -10.48
C ALA A 138 8.81 -9.96 -10.38
N SER A 139 9.50 -10.67 -11.28
CA SER A 139 10.97 -10.68 -11.34
C SER A 139 11.57 -9.58 -12.22
N GLN A 140 10.71 -8.74 -12.81
CA GLN A 140 11.08 -7.64 -13.69
C GLN A 140 10.44 -6.35 -13.17
N CYS A 141 11.17 -5.24 -13.32
CA CYS A 141 10.64 -3.94 -12.96
C CYS A 141 9.44 -3.55 -13.85
N PRO A 142 8.51 -2.73 -13.34
CA PRO A 142 7.40 -2.23 -14.14
C PRO A 142 7.86 -1.48 -15.38
N THR A 143 7.20 -1.72 -16.51
CA THR A 143 7.40 -0.96 -17.75
C THR A 143 6.30 0.09 -17.88
N ALA A 144 6.68 1.32 -18.24
CA ALA A 144 5.74 2.41 -18.44
C ALA A 144 4.69 2.06 -19.51
N GLY A 145 3.42 2.36 -19.23
CA GLY A 145 2.30 2.06 -20.11
C GLY A 145 1.64 0.69 -19.88
N ASN A 146 2.20 -0.16 -19.02
CA ASN A 146 1.51 -1.39 -18.61
C ASN A 146 0.22 -1.06 -17.85
N SER A 147 -0.85 -1.79 -18.18
CA SER A 147 -2.08 -1.79 -17.40
C SER A 147 -1.95 -2.79 -16.25
N CYS A 148 -2.26 -2.36 -15.04
CA CYS A 148 -2.16 -3.17 -13.81
C CYS A 148 -3.48 -3.10 -13.04
N LEU A 149 -3.81 -4.16 -12.31
CA LEU A 149 -4.96 -4.20 -11.40
C LEU A 149 -4.51 -3.95 -9.96
N VAL A 150 -5.30 -3.18 -9.22
CA VAL A 150 -5.13 -2.94 -7.78
C VAL A 150 -6.46 -3.21 -7.09
N SER A 151 -6.43 -3.95 -5.98
CA SER A 151 -7.60 -4.33 -5.18
C SER A 151 -7.41 -3.98 -3.71
N GLY A 152 -8.50 -3.62 -3.02
CA GLY A 152 -8.50 -3.36 -1.58
C GLY A 152 -9.82 -2.80 -1.07
N TRP A 153 -9.99 -2.78 0.24
CA TRP A 153 -11.17 -2.27 0.95
C TRP A 153 -10.97 -0.84 1.48
N GLY A 154 -10.13 -0.07 0.80
CA GLY A 154 -9.82 1.31 1.15
C GLY A 154 -11.00 2.26 0.97
N LEU A 155 -10.87 3.51 1.44
CA LEU A 155 -11.89 4.54 1.24
C LEU A 155 -12.21 4.72 -0.25
N LEU A 156 -13.51 4.88 -0.54
CA LEU A 156 -13.98 5.21 -1.88
C LEU A 156 -13.96 6.74 -2.06
N ALA A 157 -13.94 7.21 -3.31
CA ALA A 157 -13.89 8.65 -3.64
C ALA A 157 -15.02 9.50 -3.03
N ASN A 158 -16.13 8.85 -2.66
CA ASN A 158 -17.34 9.47 -2.10
C ASN A 158 -17.67 8.96 -0.68
N GLY A 159 -16.70 8.30 -0.02
CA GLY A 159 -16.84 7.75 1.33
C GLY A 159 -16.42 8.71 2.43
#